data_AF-A0A950PHS8-F1
#
_entry.id   AF-A0A950PHS8-F1
#
_cell.length_a   1.000
_cell.length_b   1.000
_cell.length_c   1.000
_cell.angle_alpha   90.00
_cell.angle_beta   90.00
_cell.angle_gamma   90.00
#
_symmetry.space_group_name_H-M   'P 1'
#
loop_
_entity.id
_entity.type
_entity.pdbx_description
1 polymer ?
#
loop_
_entity_poly.entity_id
_entity_poly.type
_entity_poly.pdbx_seq_one_letter_code
_entity_poly.pdbx_strand_id
1 'polypeptide(L)'
;MDPVEGRFVLHGHVSEAGPIVEGALPAAAIAGPIIGVLQQFRDEATAAAALYHGPLMLRLRIAPAGGVADCAVLLDRVLHPDPGHADWEVLRTRLVDRFRNAAFPRAAGETLVVQPVAFGALPAGVA
;
A
#
# COMPACT_ATOMS: atom_id res chain seq x y z
N MET A 1 21.09 15.17 16.14
CA MET A 1 21.57 14.26 15.08
C MET A 1 21.30 14.98 13.78
N ASP A 2 22.34 15.36 13.04
CA ASP A 2 22.17 16.02 11.73
C ASP A 2 21.84 14.94 10.69
N PRO A 3 20.66 14.99 10.04
CA PRO A 3 20.29 14.00 9.03
C PRO A 3 21.20 14.03 7.79
N VAL A 4 22.02 15.07 7.60
CA VAL A 4 22.97 15.20 6.47
C VAL A 4 24.22 14.33 6.66
N GLU A 5 24.57 13.99 7.90
CA GLU A 5 25.73 13.14 8.21
C GLU A 5 25.37 11.63 8.32
N GLY A 6 24.08 11.30 8.25
CA GLY A 6 23.58 9.94 8.36
C GLY A 6 23.89 9.11 7.12
N ARG A 7 24.79 8.13 7.24
CA ARG A 7 24.99 7.11 6.21
C ARG A 7 24.07 5.92 6.49
N PHE A 8 23.12 5.67 5.59
CA PHE A 8 22.32 4.45 5.61
C PHE A 8 23.03 3.37 4.81
N VAL A 9 23.27 2.22 5.44
CA VAL A 9 23.79 1.02 4.77
C VAL A 9 22.79 -0.10 5.03
N LEU A 10 22.13 -0.56 3.97
CA LEU A 10 21.23 -1.73 4.01
C LEU A 10 22.04 -2.97 3.63
N HIS A 11 22.19 -3.89 4.58
CA HIS A 11 22.71 -5.24 4.33
C HIS A 11 21.56 -6.24 4.43
N GLY A 12 21.31 -7.00 3.35
CA GLY A 12 20.30 -8.07 3.33
C GLY A 12 19.72 -8.33 1.93
N HIS A 13 18.91 -9.38 1.82
CA HIS A 13 18.02 -9.57 0.68
C HIS A 13 16.75 -8.76 0.94
N VAL A 14 16.43 -7.82 0.05
CA VAL A 14 15.14 -7.14 0.07
C VAL A 14 14.13 -8.10 -0.54
N SER A 15 13.44 -8.85 0.32
CA SER A 15 12.28 -9.64 -0.07
C SER A 15 11.05 -8.74 -0.06
N GLU A 16 10.09 -9.00 -0.95
CA GLU A 16 8.75 -8.42 -0.83
C GLU A 16 8.09 -8.97 0.44
N ALA A 17 8.28 -8.27 1.55
CA ALA A 17 7.51 -8.52 2.75
C ALA A 17 6.11 -7.95 2.49
N GLY A 18 5.08 -8.78 2.68
CA GLY A 18 3.70 -8.34 2.68
C GLY A 18 3.42 -7.28 3.76
N PRO A 19 2.15 -6.94 4.02
CA PRO A 19 1.81 -5.93 5.02
C PRO A 19 2.47 -6.19 6.38
N ILE A 20 2.99 -5.13 7.00
CA ILE A 20 3.37 -5.15 8.41
C ILE A 20 2.09 -4.93 9.21
N VAL A 21 1.77 -5.84 10.12
CA VAL A 21 0.54 -5.82 10.90
C VAL A 21 0.87 -5.83 12.38
N GLU A 22 0.26 -4.91 13.14
CA GLU A 22 0.40 -4.78 14.58
C GLU A 22 -0.98 -4.58 15.23
N GLY A 23 -1.29 -5.30 16.30
CA GLY A 23 -2.53 -5.13 17.07
C GLY A 23 -3.41 -6.37 17.08
N ALA A 24 -4.73 -6.16 17.14
CA ALA A 24 -5.68 -7.21 17.51
C ALA A 24 -6.00 -8.24 16.41
N LEU A 25 -5.90 -7.86 15.12
CA LEU A 25 -6.11 -8.78 14.00
C LEU A 25 -4.79 -9.47 13.61
N PRO A 26 -4.79 -10.80 13.40
CA PRO A 26 -3.64 -11.49 12.84
C PRO A 26 -3.49 -11.16 11.34
N ALA A 27 -2.26 -11.18 10.83
CA ALA A 27 -1.97 -10.90 9.42
C ALA A 27 -2.81 -11.74 8.43
N ALA A 28 -3.08 -13.01 8.76
CA ALA A 28 -3.93 -13.87 7.93
C ALA A 28 -5.37 -13.36 7.77
N ALA A 29 -5.93 -12.67 8.78
CA ALA A 29 -7.27 -12.08 8.72
C ALA A 29 -7.30 -10.77 7.91
N ILE A 30 -6.14 -10.16 7.67
CA ILE A 30 -5.96 -8.91 6.93
C ILE A 30 -5.73 -9.17 5.44
N ALA A 31 -5.07 -10.26 5.08
CA ALA A 31 -4.65 -10.57 3.71
C ALA A 31 -5.81 -10.56 2.71
N GLY A 32 -6.92 -11.23 3.02
CA GLY A 32 -8.09 -11.32 2.13
C GLY A 32 -8.68 -9.95 1.76
N PRO A 33 -9.08 -9.11 2.74
CA PRO A 33 -9.56 -7.76 2.46
C PRO A 33 -8.58 -6.89 1.66
N ILE A 34 -7.29 -6.95 1.97
CA ILE A 34 -6.26 -6.18 1.23
C ILE A 34 -6.17 -6.65 -0.22
N ILE A 35 -6.08 -7.97 -0.44
CA ILE A 35 -6.04 -8.55 -1.79
C ILE A 35 -7.29 -8.13 -2.57
N GLY A 36 -8.47 -8.14 -1.94
CA GLY A 36 -9.72 -7.69 -2.56
C GLY A 36 -9.67 -6.22 -3.01
N VAL A 37 -9.16 -5.31 -2.17
CA VAL A 37 -8.98 -3.89 -2.54
C VAL A 37 -8.04 -3.74 -3.72
N LEU A 38 -6.88 -4.41 -3.67
CA LEU A 38 -5.86 -4.33 -4.72
C LEU A 38 -6.33 -4.93 -6.05
N GLN A 39 -7.07 -6.05 -6.01
CA GLN A 39 -7.67 -6.66 -7.19
C GLN A 39 -8.71 -5.74 -7.83
N GLN A 40 -9.63 -5.16 -7.04
CA GLN A 40 -10.63 -4.22 -7.56
C GLN A 40 -9.97 -2.98 -8.18
N PHE A 41 -8.96 -2.42 -7.51
CA PHE A 41 -8.21 -1.29 -8.05
C PHE A 41 -7.52 -1.64 -9.35
N ARG A 42 -6.86 -2.80 -9.43
CA ARG A 42 -6.23 -3.28 -10.65
C ARG A 42 -7.28 -3.42 -11.75
N ASP A 43 -8.36 -4.14 -11.52
CA ASP A 43 -9.33 -4.46 -12.57
C ASP A 43 -9.96 -3.19 -13.19
N GLU A 44 -10.14 -2.12 -12.41
CA GLU A 44 -10.65 -0.84 -12.90
C GLU A 44 -9.58 0.07 -13.50
N ALA A 45 -8.36 0.05 -12.97
CA ALA A 45 -7.33 1.02 -13.27
C ALA A 45 -6.12 0.44 -14.01
N THR A 46 -6.17 -0.83 -14.46
CA THR A 46 -5.00 -1.56 -15.02
C THR A 46 -4.25 -0.73 -16.04
N ALA A 47 -4.94 -0.16 -17.04
CA ALA A 47 -4.30 0.60 -18.11
C ALA A 47 -3.60 1.87 -17.59
N ALA A 48 -4.21 2.59 -16.66
CA ALA A 48 -3.63 3.80 -16.07
C ALA A 48 -2.50 3.47 -15.09
N ALA A 49 -2.69 2.47 -14.22
CA ALA A 49 -1.72 2.05 -13.22
C ALA A 49 -0.45 1.45 -13.85
N ALA A 50 -0.57 0.80 -15.02
CA ALA A 50 0.57 0.23 -15.75
C ALA A 50 1.56 1.29 -16.28
N LEU A 51 1.15 2.56 -16.35
CA LEU A 51 2.02 3.67 -16.77
C LEU A 51 2.92 4.19 -15.64
N TYR A 52 2.68 3.74 -14.40
CA TYR A 52 3.38 4.21 -13.23
C TYR A 52 4.38 3.20 -12.71
N HIS A 53 5.43 3.71 -12.06
CA HIS A 53 6.51 2.90 -11.50
C HIS A 53 6.89 3.38 -10.11
N GLY A 54 7.16 2.44 -9.21
CA GLY A 54 7.71 2.72 -7.88
C GLY A 54 6.77 2.40 -6.73
N PRO A 55 7.21 2.62 -5.49
CA PRO A 55 6.46 2.23 -4.30
C PRO A 55 5.56 3.34 -3.76
N LEU A 56 4.40 2.92 -3.27
CA LEU A 56 3.49 3.68 -2.41
C LEU A 56 3.34 2.92 -1.08
N MET A 57 3.56 3.58 0.05
CA MET A 57 3.37 2.98 1.38
C MET A 57 2.14 3.59 2.03
N LEU A 58 1.15 2.76 2.36
CA LEU A 58 -0.08 3.17 3.03
C LEU A 58 -0.09 2.67 4.47
N ARG A 59 -0.53 3.51 5.41
CA ARG A 59 -0.84 3.11 6.78
C ARG A 59 -2.34 3.15 7.00
N LEU A 60 -2.89 2.04 7.45
CA LEU A 60 -4.28 1.91 7.83
C LEU A 60 -4.36 1.77 9.35
N ARG A 61 -5.36 2.42 9.95
CA ARG A 61 -5.81 2.12 11.31
C ARG A 61 -7.20 1.54 11.24
N ILE A 62 -7.32 0.27 11.61
CA ILE A 62 -8.57 -0.49 11.60
C ILE A 62 -9.15 -0.44 13.00
N ALA A 63 -10.39 0.04 13.11
CA ALA A 63 -11.14 0.09 14.35
C ALA A 63 -11.61 -1.33 14.77
N PRO A 64 -11.91 -1.57 16.07
CA PRO A 64 -12.41 -2.87 16.54
C PRO A 64 -13.67 -3.37 15.80
N ALA A 65 -14.47 -2.44 15.28
CA ALA A 65 -15.67 -2.74 14.50
C ALA A 65 -15.40 -3.28 13.09
N GLY A 66 -14.14 -3.27 12.63
CA GLY A 66 -13.71 -3.74 11.31
C GLY A 66 -13.66 -2.66 10.22
N GLY A 67 -14.06 -1.42 10.52
CA GLY A 67 -13.92 -0.29 9.60
C GLY A 67 -12.53 0.36 9.67
N VAL A 68 -12.07 0.95 8.56
CA VAL A 68 -10.85 1.75 8.54
C VAL A 68 -11.14 3.14 9.10
N ALA A 69 -10.53 3.45 10.25
CA ALA A 69 -10.67 4.73 10.93
C ALA A 69 -9.73 5.81 10.38
N ASP A 70 -8.60 5.41 9.79
CA ASP A 70 -7.66 6.31 9.10
C ASP A 70 -6.89 5.55 8.01
N CYS A 71 -6.57 6.25 6.92
CA CYS A 71 -5.69 5.77 5.86
C CYS A 71 -4.79 6.91 5.38
N ALA A 72 -3.50 6.78 5.63
CA ALA A 72 -2.49 7.79 5.37
C ALA A 72 -1.40 7.27 4.42
N VAL A 73 -0.91 8.15 3.54
CA VAL A 73 0.27 7.89 2.72
C VAL A 73 1.51 8.18 3.55
N LEU A 74 2.36 7.17 3.77
CA LEU A 74 3.64 7.32 4.48
C LEU A 74 4.80 7.66 3.53
N LEU A 75 4.75 7.10 2.32
CA LEU A 75 5.77 7.30 1.29
C LEU A 75 5.07 7.23 -0.06
N ASP A 76 5.38 8.19 -0.92
CA ASP A 76 4.97 8.18 -2.32
C ASP A 76 6.20 8.45 -3.19
N ARG A 77 6.68 7.39 -3.84
CA ARG A 77 7.76 7.44 -4.83
C ARG A 77 7.30 6.85 -6.15
N VAL A 78 6.00 6.95 -6.42
CA VAL A 78 5.42 6.54 -7.69
C VAL A 78 5.64 7.64 -8.71
N LEU A 79 6.14 7.27 -9.88
CA LEU A 79 6.55 8.19 -10.93
C LEU A 79 5.97 7.71 -12.27
N HIS A 80 5.70 8.67 -13.14
CA HIS A 80 5.41 8.41 -14.55
C HIS A 80 6.68 8.71 -15.38
N PRO A 81 7.01 7.93 -16.42
CA PRO A 81 8.17 8.19 -17.27
C PRO A 81 8.13 9.53 -18.02
N ASP A 82 6.93 9.98 -18.40
CA ASP A 82 6.69 11.32 -18.95
C ASP A 82 6.43 12.33 -17.81
N PRO A 83 7.30 13.34 -17.61
CA PRO A 83 7.13 14.38 -16.59
C PRO A 83 5.88 15.26 -16.77
N GLY A 84 5.28 15.29 -17.96
CA GLY A 84 4.08 16.07 -18.24
C GLY A 84 2.76 15.39 -17.82
N HIS A 85 2.82 14.12 -17.41
CA HIS A 85 1.64 13.34 -17.03
C HIS A 85 1.15 13.71 -15.63
N ALA A 86 -0.09 14.19 -15.51
CA ALA A 86 -0.59 14.83 -14.28
C ALA A 86 -1.67 14.04 -13.51
N ASP A 87 -1.93 12.77 -13.86
CA ASP A 87 -3.08 12.02 -13.31
C ASP A 87 -2.77 11.18 -12.06
N TRP A 88 -1.54 11.21 -11.55
CA TRP A 88 -1.11 10.34 -10.44
C TRP A 88 -1.94 10.60 -9.19
N GLU A 89 -2.19 11.87 -8.88
CA GLU A 89 -2.93 12.28 -7.68
C GLU A 89 -4.35 11.71 -7.67
N VAL A 90 -5.01 11.71 -8.84
CA VAL A 90 -6.36 11.16 -9.00
C VAL A 90 -6.35 9.65 -8.79
N LEU A 91 -5.38 8.96 -9.40
CA LEU A 91 -5.25 7.52 -9.28
C LEU A 91 -4.93 7.08 -7.84
N ARG A 92 -4.01 7.78 -7.19
CA ARG A 92 -3.64 7.60 -5.78
C ARG A 92 -4.84 7.80 -4.86
N THR A 93 -5.59 8.89 -5.06
CA THR A 93 -6.78 9.20 -4.26
C THR A 93 -7.80 8.07 -4.36
N ARG A 94 -8.06 7.55 -5.57
CA ARG A 94 -8.97 6.40 -5.76
C ARG A 94 -8.51 5.16 -5.00
N LEU A 95 -7.22 4.83 -5.03
CA LEU A 95 -6.68 3.70 -4.28
C LEU A 95 -6.83 3.90 -2.76
N VAL A 96 -6.47 5.09 -2.26
CA VAL A 96 -6.60 5.42 -0.83
C VAL A 96 -8.07 5.35 -0.39
N ASP A 97 -9.00 5.86 -1.19
CA ASP A 97 -10.42 5.81 -0.87
C ASP A 97 -10.96 4.38 -0.85
N ARG A 98 -10.45 3.47 -1.70
CA ARG A 98 -10.79 2.04 -1.60
C ARG A 98 -10.34 1.43 -0.28
N PHE A 99 -9.12 1.74 0.16
CA PHE A 99 -8.66 1.29 1.47
C PHE A 99 -9.48 1.89 2.62
N ARG A 100 -9.86 3.18 2.55
CA ARG A 100 -10.74 3.81 3.55
C ARG A 100 -12.11 3.14 3.65
N ASN A 101 -12.63 2.66 2.53
CA ASN A 101 -13.93 1.99 2.45
C ASN A 101 -13.86 0.47 2.62
N ALA A 102 -12.67 -0.09 2.86
CA ALA A 102 -12.49 -1.52 3.07
C ALA A 102 -13.06 -1.96 4.42
N ALA A 103 -13.61 -3.17 4.44
CA ALA A 103 -14.12 -3.82 5.65
C ALA A 103 -13.21 -4.98 6.05
N PHE A 104 -12.88 -5.04 7.33
CA PHE A 104 -12.07 -6.07 7.95
C PHE A 104 -12.91 -6.82 9.00
N PRO A 105 -12.47 -8.01 9.43
CA PRO A 105 -13.11 -8.69 10.55
C PRO A 105 -13.11 -7.84 11.83
N ARG A 106 -14.13 -8.03 12.67
CA ARG A 106 -14.15 -7.44 14.01
C ARG A 106 -13.03 -8.02 14.87
N ALA A 107 -12.52 -7.21 15.79
CA ALA A 107 -11.42 -7.59 16.68
C ALA A 107 -11.62 -7.03 18.10
N ALA A 108 -10.82 -7.53 19.04
CA ALA A 108 -10.86 -7.07 20.43
C ALA A 108 -10.25 -5.66 20.64
N GLY A 109 -9.57 -5.11 19.64
CA GLY A 109 -8.88 -3.83 19.70
C GLY A 109 -8.55 -3.28 18.32
N GLU A 110 -7.82 -2.18 18.28
CA GLU A 110 -7.35 -1.59 17.04
C GLU A 110 -6.27 -2.46 16.37
N THR A 111 -6.14 -2.31 15.06
CA THR A 111 -5.04 -2.91 14.28
C THR A 111 -4.43 -1.87 13.36
N LEU A 112 -3.11 -1.76 13.38
CA LEU A 112 -2.33 -0.96 12.46
C LEU A 112 -1.79 -1.86 11.35
N VAL A 113 -1.90 -1.38 10.12
CA VAL A 113 -1.35 -2.07 8.94
C VAL A 113 -0.52 -1.09 8.14
N VAL A 114 0.71 -1.47 7.79
CA VAL A 114 1.51 -0.78 6.79
C VAL A 114 1.56 -1.65 5.53
N GLN A 115 0.87 -1.19 4.48
CA GLN A 115 0.75 -1.89 3.21
C GLN A 115 1.69 -1.27 2.17
N PRO A 116 2.71 -1.99 1.69
CA PRO A 116 3.44 -1.60 0.48
C PRO A 116 2.59 -1.87 -0.76
N VAL A 117 2.56 -0.93 -1.70
CA VAL A 117 1.96 -1.11 -3.02
C VAL A 117 3.01 -0.75 -4.06
N ALA A 118 3.40 -1.73 -4.88
CA ALA A 118 4.36 -1.52 -5.96
C ALA A 118 3.64 -1.29 -7.29
N PHE A 119 4.05 -0.25 -8.02
CA PHE A 119 3.64 0.01 -9.39
C PHE A 119 4.79 -0.36 -10.33
N GLY A 120 4.46 -1.05 -11.42
CA GLY A 120 5.40 -1.50 -12.44
C GLY A 120 5.07 -2.89 -12.96
N ALA A 121 5.81 -3.34 -13.97
CA ALA A 121 5.67 -4.69 -14.49
C ALA A 121 6.52 -5.65 -13.64
N LEU A 122 5.92 -6.77 -13.23
CA LEU A 122 6.71 -7.92 -12.82
C LEU A 122 7.49 -8.43 -14.05
N PRO A 123 8.78 -8.80 -13.91
CA PRO A 123 9.48 -9.52 -14.96
C PRO A 123 8.67 -10.78 -15.34
N ALA A 124 8.63 -11.10 -16.63
CA ALA A 124 7.97 -12.32 -17.08
C ALA A 124 8.56 -13.53 -16.33
N GLY A 125 7.70 -14.33 -15.68
CA GLY A 125 8.09 -15.59 -15.02
C GLY A 125 8.05 -15.60 -13.49
N VAL A 126 7.56 -14.55 -12.83
CA VAL A 126 7.33 -14.55 -11.37
C VAL A 126 5.82 -14.58 -11.11
N ALA A 127 5.31 -15.73 -10.66
CA ALA A 127 3.94 -15.97 -10.18
C ALA A 127 3.98 -16.85 -8.94
#